data_AF-A0A3D8IU90-F1
#
_entry.id   AF-A0A3D8IU90-F1
#
_cell.length_a   1.000
_cell.length_b   1.000
_cell.length_c   1.000
_cell.angle_alpha   90.00
_cell.angle_beta   90.00
_cell.angle_gamma   90.00
#
_symmetry.space_group_name_H-M   'P 1'
#
loop_
_entity.id
_entity.type
_entity.pdbx_description
1 polymer ?
#
loop_
_entity_poly.entity_id
_entity_poly.type
_entity_poly.pdbx_seq_one_letter_code
_entity_poly.pdbx_strand_id
1 'polypeptide(L)'
;MREFAIITQFFARILMSIYPVPDWLPDFHTRIAQWYAKCGRVELPWRNLRRDGSQSYEVYISEIMLQQTQVSRVLEAFYFPFLHTFPSLSALADSHEQDVLRLWQGLGYYTRARNLRKCAQICVKNHNGALPKGVENLKKLPGIGAYSAGAISCFGFGESVGFVDANIKRVFSRLFALQNPTPHELQTLATTLLDIQDSFTYNQALLDIGALVCKSKPLCIVCPIMEFCKGSNAPHLYPQKTLKTRESLRLELYIITYYENQTLYVALDSPHSRRDSILYAGLYNVPMRAGNTSNSISKSFATFFKHIGSFKHAYTKYAINALVFYAHCQDKQQAQALIDSYVVCSVDSQSRCDIAFVALDMLSSIPLSNLSHKALKCIPCDIYKFNE
;
A
#
# COMPACT_ATOMS: atom_id res chain seq x y z
N MET A 1 19.63 -26.98 -21.08
CA MET A 1 19.04 -25.86 -21.86
C MET A 1 18.01 -26.31 -22.89
N ARG A 2 18.24 -27.37 -23.68
CA ARG A 2 17.26 -27.85 -24.68
C ARG A 2 15.97 -28.45 -24.08
N GLU A 3 16.05 -29.16 -22.95
CA GLU A 3 14.86 -29.73 -22.29
C GLU A 3 13.92 -28.65 -21.68
N PHE A 4 14.48 -27.56 -21.16
CA PHE A 4 13.69 -26.44 -20.64
C PHE A 4 12.92 -25.69 -21.74
N ALA A 5 13.51 -25.57 -22.94
CA ALA A 5 12.88 -24.96 -24.12
C ALA A 5 11.72 -25.81 -24.67
N ILE A 6 11.83 -27.15 -24.60
CA ILE A 6 10.79 -28.08 -25.03
C ILE A 6 9.60 -28.05 -24.06
N ILE A 7 9.85 -27.98 -22.75
CA ILE A 7 8.79 -27.85 -21.73
C ILE A 7 8.05 -26.52 -21.89
N THR A 8 8.76 -25.40 -22.13
CA THR A 8 8.10 -24.10 -22.38
C THR A 8 7.29 -24.08 -23.67
N GLN A 9 7.75 -24.70 -24.76
CA GLN A 9 6.96 -24.84 -25.99
C GLN A 9 5.74 -25.75 -25.83
N PHE A 10 5.84 -26.82 -25.03
CA PHE A 10 4.71 -27.73 -24.78
C PHE A 10 3.63 -27.08 -23.91
N PHE A 11 4.01 -26.36 -22.85
CA PHE A 11 3.07 -25.57 -22.05
C PHE A 11 2.49 -24.39 -22.84
N ALA A 12 3.28 -23.69 -23.66
CA ALA A 12 2.78 -22.63 -24.55
C ALA A 12 1.74 -23.16 -25.55
N ARG A 13 1.94 -24.37 -26.10
CA ARG A 13 0.97 -25.04 -27.00
C ARG A 13 -0.33 -25.42 -26.29
N ILE A 14 -0.27 -25.90 -25.05
CA ILE A 14 -1.47 -26.21 -24.24
C ILE A 14 -2.19 -24.91 -23.80
N LEU A 15 -1.44 -23.86 -23.45
CA LEU A 15 -1.99 -22.56 -23.06
C LEU A 15 -2.69 -21.86 -24.23
N MET A 16 -2.12 -21.92 -25.43
CA MET A 16 -2.75 -21.42 -26.67
C MET A 16 -4.00 -22.22 -27.08
N SER A 17 -4.20 -23.44 -26.56
CA SER A 17 -5.39 -24.24 -26.85
C SER A 17 -6.64 -23.75 -26.10
N ILE A 18 -6.49 -23.05 -24.97
CA ILE A 18 -7.62 -22.57 -24.15
C ILE A 18 -8.01 -21.15 -24.56
N TYR A 19 -7.03 -20.30 -24.86
CA TYR A 19 -7.24 -18.98 -25.44
C TYR A 19 -6.36 -18.86 -26.69
N PRO A 20 -6.87 -19.25 -27.87
CA PRO A 20 -6.13 -19.06 -29.11
C PRO A 20 -5.88 -17.57 -29.34
N VAL A 21 -4.76 -17.28 -30.00
CA VAL A 21 -4.44 -15.91 -30.43
C VAL A 21 -5.60 -15.41 -31.29
N PRO A 22 -6.29 -14.33 -30.88
CA PRO A 22 -7.43 -13.86 -31.64
C PRO A 22 -6.98 -13.21 -32.95
N ASP A 23 -7.75 -13.42 -34.03
CA ASP A 23 -7.43 -12.82 -35.34
C ASP A 23 -7.45 -11.28 -35.32
N TRP A 24 -8.17 -10.68 -34.36
CA TRP A 24 -8.23 -9.24 -34.15
C TRP A 24 -7.03 -8.65 -33.38
N LEU A 25 -6.09 -9.47 -32.91
CA LEU A 25 -5.00 -9.04 -32.03
C LEU A 25 -4.14 -7.90 -32.63
N PRO A 26 -3.77 -7.89 -33.93
CA PRO A 26 -3.02 -6.78 -34.51
C PRO A 26 -3.77 -5.44 -34.48
N ASP A 27 -5.09 -5.44 -34.73
CA ASP A 27 -5.91 -4.22 -34.64
C ASP A 27 -6.07 -3.77 -33.18
N PHE A 28 -6.19 -4.73 -32.26
CA PHE A 28 -6.18 -4.45 -30.82
C PHE A 28 -4.89 -3.73 -30.39
N HIS A 29 -3.72 -4.24 -30.77
CA HIS A 29 -2.43 -3.60 -30.49
C HIS A 29 -2.36 -2.19 -31.06
N THR A 30 -2.78 -2.01 -32.32
CA THR A 30 -2.83 -0.71 -32.99
C THR A 30 -3.71 0.28 -32.22
N ARG A 31 -4.92 -0.11 -31.84
CA ARG A 31 -5.88 0.76 -31.15
C ARG A 31 -5.43 1.17 -29.76
N ILE A 32 -4.87 0.24 -28.96
CA ILE A 32 -4.38 0.59 -27.63
C ILE A 32 -3.16 1.52 -27.70
N ALA A 33 -2.25 1.30 -28.66
CA ALA A 33 -1.06 2.14 -28.83
C ALA A 33 -1.44 3.56 -29.25
N GLN A 34 -2.33 3.69 -30.25
CA GLN A 34 -2.84 4.99 -30.70
C GLN A 34 -3.60 5.73 -29.59
N TRP A 35 -4.40 5.01 -28.80
CA TRP A 35 -5.09 5.61 -27.66
C TRP A 35 -4.11 6.06 -26.58
N TYR A 36 -3.11 5.23 -26.24
CA TYR A 36 -2.12 5.57 -25.22
C TYR A 36 -1.26 6.78 -25.62
N ALA A 37 -0.89 6.89 -26.91
CA ALA A 37 -0.18 8.06 -27.41
C ALA A 37 -0.96 9.39 -27.22
N LYS A 38 -2.30 9.34 -27.27
CA LYS A 38 -3.17 10.53 -27.14
C LYS A 38 -3.68 10.79 -25.72
N CYS A 39 -3.95 9.73 -24.97
CA CYS A 39 -4.68 9.78 -23.70
C CYS A 39 -3.92 9.15 -22.53
N GLY A 40 -2.80 8.50 -22.80
CA GLY A 40 -1.96 7.89 -21.78
C GLY A 40 -1.36 8.94 -20.86
N ARG A 41 -1.18 8.59 -19.59
CA ARG A 41 -0.57 9.46 -18.58
C ARG A 41 0.96 9.45 -18.71
N VAL A 42 1.48 9.81 -19.89
CA VAL A 42 2.92 9.75 -20.21
C VAL A 42 3.75 10.71 -19.37
N GLU A 43 3.13 11.77 -18.85
CA GLU A 43 3.76 12.77 -17.97
C GLU A 43 4.15 12.22 -16.58
N LEU A 44 3.72 11.01 -16.21
CA LEU A 44 4.11 10.43 -14.93
C LEU A 44 5.62 10.14 -14.92
N PRO A 45 6.36 10.59 -13.90
CA PRO A 45 7.82 10.60 -13.92
C PRO A 45 8.42 9.19 -14.06
N TRP A 46 7.81 8.20 -13.41
CA TRP A 46 8.25 6.81 -13.47
C TRP A 46 7.96 6.10 -14.80
N ARG A 47 7.33 6.76 -15.78
CA ARG A 47 7.10 6.22 -17.12
C ARG A 47 8.14 6.62 -18.15
N ASN A 48 8.98 7.60 -17.83
CA ASN A 48 10.00 8.12 -18.75
C ASN A 48 11.41 7.68 -18.32
N LEU A 49 11.50 6.61 -17.52
CA LEU A 49 12.76 6.04 -17.04
C LEU A 49 13.38 5.11 -18.08
N ARG A 50 14.71 5.00 -18.06
CA ARG A 50 15.44 4.00 -18.86
C ARG A 50 15.07 2.60 -18.41
N ARG A 51 14.89 1.72 -19.40
CA ARG A 51 14.43 0.34 -19.23
C ARG A 51 15.57 -0.67 -19.39
N ASP A 52 16.82 -0.23 -19.30
CA ASP A 52 18.02 -1.07 -19.44
C ASP A 52 18.49 -1.67 -18.10
N GLY A 53 17.70 -1.48 -17.04
CA GLY A 53 18.02 -1.87 -15.67
C GLY A 53 18.66 -0.75 -14.83
N SER A 54 19.20 0.31 -15.45
CA SER A 54 19.91 1.38 -14.73
C SER A 54 19.00 2.23 -13.84
N GLN A 55 17.70 2.29 -14.13
CA GLN A 55 16.69 3.00 -13.35
C GLN A 55 15.61 2.05 -12.78
N SER A 56 15.98 0.77 -12.62
CA SER A 56 15.05 -0.25 -12.10
C SER A 56 14.68 -0.01 -10.64
N TYR A 57 15.51 0.70 -9.87
CA TYR A 57 15.21 1.12 -8.50
C TYR A 57 14.04 2.10 -8.46
N GLU A 58 14.06 3.14 -9.29
CA GLU A 58 13.04 4.18 -9.35
C GLU A 58 11.69 3.63 -9.82
N VAL A 59 11.72 2.69 -10.78
CA VAL A 59 10.54 1.89 -11.19
C VAL A 59 10.03 1.05 -10.02
N TYR A 60 10.92 0.34 -9.32
CA TYR A 60 10.54 -0.48 -8.18
C TYR A 60 9.85 0.34 -7.09
N ILE A 61 10.40 1.50 -6.73
CA ILE A 61 9.79 2.37 -5.72
C ILE A 61 8.40 2.84 -6.17
N SER A 62 8.22 3.29 -7.42
CA SER A 62 6.89 3.70 -7.89
C SER A 62 5.90 2.53 -7.86
N GLU A 63 6.30 1.35 -8.33
CA GLU A 63 5.42 0.18 -8.38
C GLU A 63 4.96 -0.27 -7.00
N ILE A 64 5.84 -0.22 -5.98
CA ILE A 64 5.45 -0.56 -4.61
C ILE A 64 4.59 0.54 -3.99
N MET A 65 4.89 1.82 -4.23
CA MET A 65 4.06 2.93 -3.75
C MET A 65 2.65 2.90 -4.33
N LEU A 66 2.50 2.59 -5.62
CA LEU A 66 1.22 2.56 -6.33
C LEU A 66 0.31 1.39 -5.95
N GLN A 67 0.80 0.39 -5.19
CA GLN A 67 -0.04 -0.68 -4.66
C GLN A 67 -1.13 -0.11 -3.75
N GLN A 68 -2.40 -0.27 -4.15
CA GLN A 68 -3.57 0.20 -3.40
C GLN A 68 -3.51 1.68 -2.99
N THR A 69 -2.77 2.51 -3.74
CA THR A 69 -2.58 3.93 -3.45
C THR A 69 -2.88 4.74 -4.71
N GLN A 70 -3.46 5.92 -4.54
CA GLN A 70 -3.78 6.80 -5.67
C GLN A 70 -2.51 7.41 -6.26
N VAL A 71 -2.48 7.52 -7.59
CA VAL A 71 -1.35 8.07 -8.36
C VAL A 71 -1.02 9.50 -7.94
N SER A 72 -2.04 10.37 -7.81
CA SER A 72 -1.87 11.77 -7.38
C SER A 72 -1.18 11.85 -6.02
N ARG A 73 -1.65 11.04 -5.06
CA ARG A 73 -1.06 10.99 -3.72
C ARG A 73 0.43 10.64 -3.76
N VAL A 74 0.81 9.62 -4.54
CA VAL A 74 2.21 9.19 -4.70
C VAL A 74 3.05 10.29 -5.35
N LEU A 75 2.54 10.87 -6.44
CA LEU A 75 3.21 11.89 -7.23
C LEU A 75 3.49 13.17 -6.42
N GLU A 76 2.48 13.68 -5.72
CA GLU A 76 2.51 14.98 -5.04
C GLU A 76 3.37 14.99 -3.78
N ALA A 77 3.48 13.86 -3.07
CA ALA A 77 3.95 13.87 -1.69
C ALA A 77 4.99 12.79 -1.31
N PHE A 78 5.18 11.73 -2.10
CA PHE A 78 5.99 10.59 -1.65
C PHE A 78 7.14 10.22 -2.57
N TYR A 79 6.92 10.20 -3.88
CA TYR A 79 7.88 9.61 -4.81
C TYR A 79 9.23 10.32 -4.78
N PHE A 80 9.25 11.63 -5.04
CA PHE A 80 10.50 12.39 -5.08
C PHE A 80 11.17 12.53 -3.70
N PRO A 81 10.47 12.86 -2.59
CA PRO A 81 11.10 12.91 -1.27
C PRO A 81 11.75 11.59 -0.85
N PHE A 82 11.13 10.46 -1.20
CA PHE A 82 11.67 9.14 -0.89
C PHE A 82 12.94 8.87 -1.69
N LEU A 83 12.93 9.09 -3.01
CA LEU A 83 14.10 8.91 -3.86
C LEU A 83 15.24 9.89 -3.54
N HIS A 84 14.91 11.13 -3.15
CA HIS A 84 15.92 12.09 -2.71
C HIS A 84 16.64 11.61 -1.44
N THR A 85 15.89 11.08 -0.47
CA THR A 85 16.47 10.63 0.80
C THR A 85 17.18 9.28 0.65
N PHE A 86 16.61 8.39 -0.16
CA PHE A 86 17.16 7.07 -0.45
C PHE A 86 17.38 6.96 -1.96
N PRO A 87 18.51 7.46 -2.50
CA PRO A 87 18.74 7.50 -3.95
C PRO A 87 19.08 6.14 -4.57
N SER A 88 19.31 5.10 -3.76
CA SER A 88 19.67 3.77 -4.25
C SER A 88 19.22 2.68 -3.27
N LEU A 89 19.29 1.42 -3.72
CA LEU A 89 19.12 0.27 -2.83
C LEU A 89 20.16 0.28 -1.70
N SER A 90 21.41 0.66 -1.96
CA SER A 90 22.42 0.74 -0.89
C SER A 90 22.04 1.76 0.17
N ALA A 91 21.65 2.97 -0.22
CA ALA A 91 21.21 4.01 0.71
C ALA A 91 19.97 3.57 1.52
N LEU A 92 19.03 2.89 0.87
CA LEU A 92 17.84 2.35 1.53
C LEU A 92 18.16 1.17 2.46
N ALA A 93 19.16 0.35 2.14
CA ALA A 93 19.56 -0.80 2.95
C ALA A 93 20.23 -0.35 4.26
N ASP A 94 21.07 0.69 4.17
CA ASP A 94 21.86 1.25 5.27
C ASP A 94 21.03 2.15 6.20
N SER A 95 19.86 2.62 5.76
CA SER A 95 19.00 3.50 6.55
C SER A 95 18.45 2.83 7.82
N HIS A 96 17.98 3.62 8.79
CA HIS A 96 17.19 3.10 9.89
C HIS A 96 15.75 2.82 9.44
N GLU A 97 15.10 1.81 10.03
CA GLU A 97 13.70 1.49 9.72
C GLU A 97 12.76 2.68 10.01
N GLN A 98 13.02 3.42 11.09
CA GLN A 98 12.18 4.56 11.49
C GLN A 98 12.17 5.67 10.43
N ASP A 99 13.30 5.95 9.78
CA ASP A 99 13.38 6.95 8.71
C ASP A 99 12.53 6.55 7.50
N VAL A 100 12.57 5.25 7.15
CA VAL A 100 11.77 4.70 6.05
C VAL A 100 10.28 4.79 6.38
N LEU A 101 9.88 4.42 7.60
CA LEU A 101 8.48 4.51 8.04
C LEU A 101 7.97 5.94 8.11
N ARG A 102 8.82 6.89 8.51
CA ARG A 102 8.51 8.31 8.55
C ARG A 102 8.23 8.85 7.15
N LEU A 103 9.10 8.57 6.18
CA LEU A 103 8.85 8.96 4.79
C LEU A 103 7.67 8.22 4.15
N TRP A 104 7.30 7.05 4.66
CA TRP A 104 6.12 6.30 4.23
C TRP A 104 4.81 6.75 4.93
N GLN A 105 4.91 7.69 5.88
CA GLN A 105 3.80 8.04 6.75
C GLN A 105 2.62 8.61 5.96
N GLY A 106 1.46 7.99 6.14
CA GLY A 106 0.23 8.39 5.45
C GLY A 106 -0.02 7.68 4.11
N LEU A 107 0.96 6.92 3.57
CA LEU A 107 0.80 6.09 2.37
C LEU A 107 0.05 4.77 2.71
N GLY A 108 0.13 4.33 3.97
CA GLY A 108 -0.54 3.12 4.47
C GLY A 108 0.15 1.82 4.04
N TYR A 109 -0.30 0.68 4.56
CA TYR A 109 0.31 -0.64 4.36
C TYR A 109 1.83 -0.61 4.61
N TYR A 110 2.25 -0.27 5.83
CA TYR A 110 3.66 -0.06 6.21
C TYR A 110 4.55 -1.30 6.08
N THR A 111 3.96 -2.50 5.95
CA THR A 111 4.69 -3.71 5.57
C THR A 111 5.39 -3.55 4.21
N ARG A 112 4.85 -2.74 3.29
CA ARG A 112 5.52 -2.38 2.04
C ARG A 112 6.85 -1.67 2.28
N ALA A 113 6.85 -0.65 3.14
CA ALA A 113 8.05 0.12 3.49
C ALA A 113 9.14 -0.76 4.12
N ARG A 114 8.75 -1.66 5.03
CA ARG A 114 9.68 -2.65 5.62
C ARG A 114 10.24 -3.60 4.57
N ASN A 115 9.38 -4.10 3.69
CA ASN A 115 9.79 -5.00 2.62
C ASN A 115 10.71 -4.31 1.62
N LEU A 116 10.51 -3.03 1.32
CA LEU A 116 11.44 -2.22 0.52
C LEU A 116 12.85 -2.25 1.13
N ARG A 117 12.98 -1.90 2.42
CA ARG A 117 14.27 -1.93 3.12
C ARG A 117 14.88 -3.33 3.17
N LYS A 118 14.09 -4.34 3.50
CA LYS A 118 14.55 -5.75 3.53
C LYS A 118 15.00 -6.24 2.16
N CYS A 119 14.28 -5.89 1.11
CA CYS A 119 14.65 -6.17 -0.28
C CYS A 119 15.97 -5.49 -0.63
N ALA A 120 16.14 -4.23 -0.27
CA ALA A 120 17.37 -3.48 -0.48
C ALA A 120 18.58 -4.15 0.19
N GLN A 121 18.44 -4.58 1.45
CA GLN A 121 19.47 -5.32 2.17
C GLN A 121 19.85 -6.65 1.49
N ILE A 122 18.86 -7.39 0.99
CA ILE A 122 19.11 -8.63 0.23
C ILE A 122 19.85 -8.31 -1.08
N CYS A 123 19.49 -7.22 -1.77
CA CYS A 123 20.14 -6.83 -3.02
C CYS A 123 21.58 -6.38 -2.81
N VAL A 124 21.88 -5.62 -1.75
CA VAL A 124 23.26 -5.27 -1.39
C VAL A 124 24.08 -6.53 -1.11
N LYS A 125 23.54 -7.46 -0.33
CA LYS A 125 24.25 -8.69 0.07
C LYS A 125 24.48 -9.67 -1.08
N ASN A 126 23.46 -9.89 -1.92
CA ASN A 126 23.42 -11.02 -2.86
C ASN A 126 23.44 -10.60 -4.33
N HIS A 127 23.23 -9.32 -4.64
CA HIS A 127 23.04 -8.81 -6.01
C HIS A 127 23.81 -7.52 -6.28
N ASN A 128 24.91 -7.28 -5.56
CA ASN A 128 25.80 -6.12 -5.74
C ASN A 128 25.08 -4.76 -5.71
N GLY A 129 24.04 -4.63 -4.87
CA GLY A 129 23.28 -3.39 -4.73
C GLY A 129 22.30 -3.10 -5.87
N ALA A 130 22.05 -4.06 -6.77
CA ALA A 130 21.09 -3.94 -7.86
C ALA A 130 19.91 -4.91 -7.70
N LEU A 131 18.76 -4.59 -8.32
CA LEU A 131 17.68 -5.56 -8.47
C LEU A 131 18.13 -6.68 -9.42
N PRO A 132 17.84 -7.96 -9.11
CA PRO A 132 18.12 -9.04 -10.04
C PRO A 132 17.16 -8.97 -11.22
N LYS A 133 17.69 -9.18 -12.43
CA LYS A 133 16.90 -9.25 -13.65
C LYS A 133 16.03 -10.52 -13.70
N GLY A 134 14.85 -10.42 -14.29
CA GLY A 134 13.92 -11.52 -14.54
C GLY A 134 12.84 -11.71 -13.47
N VAL A 135 11.61 -11.98 -13.94
CA VAL A 135 10.40 -12.12 -13.11
C VAL A 135 10.58 -13.10 -11.95
N GLU A 136 11.14 -14.29 -12.21
CA GLU A 136 11.30 -15.32 -11.18
C GLU A 136 12.36 -14.97 -10.13
N ASN A 137 13.34 -14.13 -10.46
CA ASN A 137 14.31 -13.64 -9.48
C ASN A 137 13.71 -12.52 -8.64
N LEU A 138 12.98 -11.60 -9.27
CA LEU A 138 12.27 -10.52 -8.59
C LEU A 138 11.24 -11.06 -7.58
N LYS A 139 10.49 -12.12 -7.92
CA LYS A 139 9.52 -12.77 -7.02
C LYS A 139 10.12 -13.36 -5.74
N LYS A 140 11.43 -13.61 -5.70
CA LYS A 140 12.12 -14.10 -4.49
C LYS A 140 12.34 -13.00 -3.46
N LEU A 141 12.20 -11.72 -3.86
CA LEU A 141 12.42 -10.58 -3.00
C LEU A 141 11.17 -10.25 -2.15
N PRO A 142 11.34 -9.82 -0.89
CA PRO A 142 10.23 -9.48 -0.01
C PRO A 142 9.32 -8.39 -0.60
N GLY A 143 8.01 -8.61 -0.55
CA GLY A 143 7.02 -7.63 -1.01
C GLY A 143 6.86 -7.54 -2.53
N ILE A 144 7.61 -8.31 -3.32
CA ILE A 144 7.47 -8.37 -4.78
C ILE A 144 6.62 -9.59 -5.16
N GLY A 145 5.33 -9.35 -5.43
CA GLY A 145 4.42 -10.36 -5.97
C GLY A 145 4.50 -10.47 -7.50
N ALA A 146 3.70 -11.38 -8.09
CA ALA A 146 3.67 -11.63 -9.53
C ALA A 146 3.45 -10.35 -10.38
N TYR A 147 2.52 -9.48 -9.98
CA TYR A 147 2.30 -8.18 -10.62
C TYR A 147 3.57 -7.33 -10.64
N SER A 148 4.12 -7.02 -9.46
CA SER A 148 5.25 -6.11 -9.35
C SER A 148 6.50 -6.69 -10.00
N ALA A 149 6.72 -8.01 -9.94
CA ALA A 149 7.82 -8.65 -10.65
C ALA A 149 7.69 -8.47 -12.16
N GLY A 150 6.52 -8.69 -12.75
CA GLY A 150 6.28 -8.44 -14.17
C GLY A 150 6.41 -6.97 -14.56
N ALA A 151 5.85 -6.06 -13.74
CA ALA A 151 5.93 -4.62 -13.97
C ALA A 151 7.38 -4.11 -13.92
N ILE A 152 8.16 -4.53 -12.91
CA ILE A 152 9.58 -4.14 -12.79
C ILE A 152 10.41 -4.76 -13.93
N SER A 153 10.16 -6.02 -14.30
CA SER A 153 10.81 -6.66 -15.45
C SER A 153 10.56 -5.89 -16.75
N CYS A 154 9.30 -5.51 -17.03
CA CYS A 154 8.95 -4.79 -18.24
C CYS A 154 9.42 -3.34 -18.21
N PHE A 155 9.09 -2.60 -17.15
CA PHE A 155 9.31 -1.16 -17.07
C PHE A 155 10.73 -0.79 -16.64
N GLY A 156 11.41 -1.64 -15.88
CA GLY A 156 12.78 -1.40 -15.40
C GLY A 156 13.85 -2.08 -16.25
N PHE A 157 13.57 -3.28 -16.77
CA PHE A 157 14.55 -4.10 -17.51
C PHE A 157 14.20 -4.34 -18.99
N GLY A 158 13.09 -3.78 -19.47
CA GLY A 158 12.70 -3.84 -20.88
C GLY A 158 12.29 -5.24 -21.33
N GLU A 159 11.96 -6.14 -20.41
CA GLU A 159 11.55 -7.50 -20.74
C GLU A 159 10.13 -7.52 -21.31
N SER A 160 9.92 -8.25 -22.40
CA SER A 160 8.60 -8.47 -22.99
C SER A 160 7.79 -9.46 -22.17
N VAL A 161 7.24 -8.99 -21.04
CA VAL A 161 6.41 -9.77 -20.12
C VAL A 161 5.08 -9.08 -19.85
N GLY A 162 4.00 -9.87 -19.86
CA GLY A 162 2.66 -9.43 -19.47
C GLY A 162 2.42 -9.68 -17.98
N PHE A 163 1.64 -8.83 -17.34
CA PHE A 163 1.27 -8.97 -15.93
C PHE A 163 -0.16 -8.47 -15.68
N VAL A 164 -0.69 -8.78 -14.50
CA VAL A 164 -2.08 -8.48 -14.17
C VAL A 164 -2.18 -7.79 -12.82
N ASP A 165 -2.64 -6.54 -12.81
CA ASP A 165 -3.11 -5.83 -11.62
C ASP A 165 -4.65 -5.88 -11.53
N ALA A 166 -5.22 -5.15 -10.57
CA ALA A 166 -6.68 -5.05 -10.46
C ALA A 166 -7.35 -4.35 -11.66
N ASN A 167 -6.64 -3.45 -12.36
CA ASN A 167 -7.14 -2.77 -13.55
C ASN A 167 -7.15 -3.70 -14.76
N ILE A 168 -6.03 -4.35 -15.08
CA ILE A 168 -5.89 -5.32 -16.15
C ILE A 168 -6.82 -6.51 -15.92
N LYS A 169 -6.92 -7.02 -14.68
CA LYS A 169 -7.90 -8.06 -14.33
C LYS A 169 -9.30 -7.68 -14.79
N ARG A 170 -9.74 -6.46 -14.49
CA ARG A 170 -11.07 -5.98 -14.85
C ARG A 170 -11.23 -5.78 -16.35
N VAL A 171 -10.21 -5.27 -17.03
CA VAL A 171 -10.21 -5.16 -18.50
C VAL A 171 -10.35 -6.54 -19.13
N PHE A 172 -9.52 -7.51 -18.78
CA PHE A 172 -9.58 -8.87 -19.33
C PHE A 172 -10.87 -9.61 -18.97
N SER A 173 -11.34 -9.46 -17.73
CA SER A 173 -12.62 -10.06 -17.32
C SER A 173 -13.77 -9.57 -18.20
N ARG A 174 -13.80 -8.28 -18.56
CA ARG A 174 -14.83 -7.73 -19.45
C ARG A 174 -14.59 -8.06 -20.91
N LEU A 175 -13.35 -7.97 -21.38
CA LEU A 175 -12.96 -8.29 -22.75
C LEU A 175 -13.42 -9.71 -23.15
N PHE A 176 -13.27 -10.66 -22.24
CA PHE A 176 -13.64 -12.07 -22.44
C PHE A 176 -14.93 -12.53 -21.74
N ALA A 177 -15.69 -11.61 -21.11
CA ALA A 177 -16.91 -11.93 -20.36
C ALA A 177 -16.71 -13.02 -19.26
N LEU A 178 -15.63 -12.92 -18.50
CA LEU A 178 -15.27 -13.83 -17.41
C LEU A 178 -15.82 -13.32 -16.07
N GLN A 179 -16.70 -14.09 -15.44
CA GLN A 179 -17.29 -13.71 -14.15
C GLN A 179 -16.31 -13.92 -13.00
N ASN A 180 -15.67 -15.09 -12.94
CA ASN A 180 -14.81 -15.49 -11.84
C ASN A 180 -13.45 -16.01 -12.34
N PRO A 181 -12.68 -15.21 -13.10
CA PRO A 181 -11.43 -15.69 -13.67
C PRO A 181 -10.39 -15.94 -12.58
N THR A 182 -9.72 -17.08 -12.71
CA THR A 182 -8.59 -17.46 -11.87
C THR A 182 -7.36 -16.58 -12.18
N PRO A 183 -6.43 -16.40 -11.23
CA PRO A 183 -5.16 -15.72 -11.50
C PRO A 183 -4.38 -16.34 -12.66
N HIS A 184 -4.43 -17.67 -12.79
CA HIS A 184 -3.78 -18.40 -13.88
C HIS A 184 -4.38 -18.04 -15.24
N GLU A 185 -5.71 -18.07 -15.39
CA GLU A 185 -6.37 -17.68 -16.64
C GLU A 185 -6.04 -16.24 -17.04
N LEU A 186 -6.04 -15.31 -16.09
CA LEU A 186 -5.70 -13.91 -16.37
C LEU A 186 -4.23 -13.76 -16.80
N GLN A 187 -3.31 -14.50 -16.18
CA GLN A 187 -1.91 -14.48 -16.56
C GLN A 187 -1.70 -15.12 -17.95
N THR A 188 -2.43 -16.18 -18.28
CA THR A 188 -2.45 -16.75 -19.64
C THR A 188 -2.88 -15.72 -20.66
N LEU A 189 -3.98 -14.99 -20.40
CA LEU A 189 -4.43 -13.90 -21.26
C LEU A 189 -3.39 -12.78 -21.38
N ALA A 190 -2.72 -12.41 -20.28
CA ALA A 190 -1.66 -11.41 -20.29
C ALA A 190 -0.50 -11.80 -21.19
N THR A 191 -0.14 -13.09 -21.22
CA THR A 191 0.92 -13.62 -22.09
C THR A 191 0.44 -13.76 -23.53
N THR A 192 -0.75 -14.30 -23.77
CA THR A 192 -1.29 -14.54 -25.12
C THR A 192 -1.52 -13.25 -25.90
N LEU A 193 -2.01 -12.19 -25.23
CA LEU A 193 -2.34 -10.92 -25.88
C LEU A 193 -1.18 -9.94 -25.94
N LEU A 194 -0.04 -10.24 -25.31
CA LEU A 194 1.09 -9.32 -25.19
C LEU A 194 1.59 -8.89 -26.58
N ASP A 195 1.75 -7.58 -26.78
CA ASP A 195 2.61 -7.09 -27.85
C ASP A 195 4.07 -7.31 -27.44
N ILE A 196 4.72 -8.30 -28.07
CA ILE A 196 6.12 -8.63 -27.76
C ILE A 196 7.07 -7.53 -28.23
N GLN A 197 6.71 -6.79 -29.27
CA GLN A 197 7.54 -5.73 -29.86
C GLN A 197 7.43 -4.42 -29.07
N ASP A 198 6.25 -4.11 -28.52
CA ASP A 198 6.04 -2.93 -27.66
C ASP A 198 5.28 -3.25 -26.37
N SER A 199 5.86 -4.14 -25.56
CA SER A 199 5.29 -4.60 -24.29
C SER A 199 5.09 -3.46 -23.29
N PHE A 200 5.95 -2.44 -23.33
CA PHE A 200 5.86 -1.29 -22.44
C PHE A 200 4.60 -0.48 -22.70
N THR A 201 4.40 -0.04 -23.95
CA THR A 201 3.20 0.72 -24.35
C THR A 201 1.95 -0.11 -24.13
N TYR A 202 1.98 -1.39 -24.53
CA TYR A 202 0.87 -2.32 -24.31
C TYR A 202 0.43 -2.37 -22.84
N ASN A 203 1.38 -2.64 -21.93
CA ASN A 203 1.07 -2.79 -20.52
C ASN A 203 0.61 -1.46 -19.89
N GLN A 204 1.27 -0.34 -20.21
CA GLN A 204 0.87 0.99 -19.71
C GLN A 204 -0.52 1.39 -20.23
N ALA A 205 -0.82 1.10 -21.50
CA ALA A 205 -2.12 1.35 -22.10
C ALA A 205 -3.22 0.57 -21.38
N LEU A 206 -3.02 -0.72 -21.10
CA LEU A 206 -4.02 -1.51 -20.36
C LEU A 206 -4.24 -1.03 -18.93
N LEU A 207 -3.17 -0.64 -18.23
CA LEU A 207 -3.28 -0.03 -16.90
C LEU A 207 -4.12 1.26 -16.96
N ASP A 208 -3.87 2.12 -17.95
CA ASP A 208 -4.57 3.40 -18.12
C ASP A 208 -6.01 3.22 -18.59
N ILE A 209 -6.28 2.33 -19.56
CA ILE A 209 -7.63 1.98 -19.97
C ILE A 209 -8.41 1.49 -18.77
N GLY A 210 -7.83 0.58 -17.97
CA GLY A 210 -8.47 0.11 -16.74
C GLY A 210 -8.75 1.25 -15.76
N ALA A 211 -7.77 2.12 -15.52
CA ALA A 211 -7.88 3.20 -14.54
C ALA A 211 -8.82 4.35 -14.95
N LEU A 212 -8.87 4.71 -16.24
CA LEU A 212 -9.52 5.92 -16.73
C LEU A 212 -10.85 5.63 -17.44
N VAL A 213 -10.94 4.54 -18.20
CA VAL A 213 -12.07 4.20 -19.08
C VAL A 213 -12.89 3.05 -18.51
N CYS A 214 -12.28 1.87 -18.39
CA CYS A 214 -12.90 0.63 -17.96
C CYS A 214 -13.01 0.56 -16.41
N LYS A 215 -13.49 1.63 -15.77
CA LYS A 215 -13.66 1.75 -14.30
C LYS A 215 -14.84 0.91 -13.79
N SER A 216 -15.10 0.94 -12.49
CA SER A 216 -16.28 0.27 -11.88
C SER A 216 -17.58 0.61 -12.61
N LYS A 217 -17.79 1.90 -12.92
CA LYS A 217 -18.76 2.38 -13.90
C LYS A 217 -17.98 2.71 -15.20
N PRO A 218 -17.96 1.82 -16.20
CA PRO A 218 -17.11 1.99 -17.37
C PRO A 218 -17.69 3.00 -18.36
N LEU A 219 -16.80 3.62 -19.13
CA LEU A 219 -17.15 4.49 -20.26
C LEU A 219 -17.02 3.71 -21.58
N CYS A 220 -17.86 2.67 -21.76
CA CYS A 220 -17.70 1.72 -22.87
C CYS A 220 -17.70 2.38 -24.25
N ILE A 221 -18.56 3.40 -24.46
CA ILE A 221 -18.73 4.10 -25.74
C ILE A 221 -17.42 4.73 -26.24
N VAL A 222 -16.56 5.17 -25.33
CA VAL A 222 -15.26 5.81 -25.66
C VAL A 222 -14.08 4.86 -25.44
N CYS A 223 -14.34 3.58 -25.18
CA CYS A 223 -13.29 2.60 -24.95
C CYS A 223 -12.63 2.21 -26.28
N PRO A 224 -11.28 2.33 -26.41
CA PRO A 224 -10.59 2.06 -27.67
C PRO A 224 -10.70 0.60 -28.13
N ILE A 225 -11.04 -0.31 -27.20
CA ILE A 225 -11.14 -1.75 -27.43
C ILE A 225 -12.57 -2.28 -27.29
N MET A 226 -13.58 -1.40 -27.41
CA MET A 226 -14.99 -1.78 -27.27
C MET A 226 -15.40 -2.86 -28.27
N GLU A 227 -14.99 -2.74 -29.53
CA GLU A 227 -15.36 -3.66 -30.61
C GLU A 227 -14.91 -5.11 -30.36
N PHE A 228 -13.84 -5.30 -29.58
CA PHE A 228 -13.35 -6.63 -29.21
C PHE A 228 -13.98 -7.16 -27.90
N CYS A 229 -14.71 -6.31 -27.17
CA CYS A 229 -15.12 -6.57 -25.79
C CYS A 229 -16.46 -7.30 -25.70
N LYS A 230 -16.40 -8.61 -25.40
CA LYS A 230 -17.59 -9.48 -25.24
C LYS A 230 -18.50 -9.05 -24.10
N GLY A 231 -17.96 -8.47 -23.04
CA GLY A 231 -18.70 -8.03 -21.85
C GLY A 231 -19.19 -6.58 -21.91
N SER A 232 -19.03 -5.88 -23.03
CA SER A 232 -19.34 -4.44 -23.14
C SER A 232 -20.83 -4.11 -22.92
N ASN A 233 -21.74 -5.03 -23.26
CA ASN A 233 -23.20 -4.90 -23.07
C ASN A 233 -23.64 -5.10 -21.61
N ALA A 234 -22.88 -5.87 -20.81
CA ALA A 234 -23.21 -6.17 -19.41
C ALA A 234 -21.96 -6.14 -18.49
N PRO A 235 -21.20 -5.03 -18.44
CA PRO A 235 -19.87 -5.00 -17.82
C PRO A 235 -19.91 -5.07 -16.29
N HIS A 236 -21.09 -4.98 -15.68
CA HIS A 236 -21.30 -5.13 -14.25
C HIS A 236 -21.29 -6.61 -13.81
N LEU A 237 -21.46 -7.55 -14.74
CA LEU A 237 -21.36 -8.99 -14.49
C LEU A 237 -19.90 -9.48 -14.44
N TYR A 238 -18.94 -8.66 -14.91
CA TYR A 238 -17.55 -9.07 -15.13
C TYR A 238 -16.52 -8.08 -14.53
N PRO A 239 -15.64 -8.53 -13.64
CA PRO A 239 -15.79 -9.75 -12.83
C PRO A 239 -16.91 -9.58 -11.81
N GLN A 240 -17.46 -10.70 -11.32
CA GLN A 240 -18.43 -10.71 -10.24
C GLN A 240 -17.80 -10.09 -8.99
N LYS A 241 -18.50 -9.13 -8.37
CA LYS A 241 -18.02 -8.50 -7.14
C LYS A 241 -18.14 -9.48 -5.98
N THR A 242 -17.03 -9.77 -5.32
CA THR A 242 -17.06 -10.42 -4.01
C THR A 242 -17.43 -9.38 -2.94
N LEU A 243 -18.45 -9.66 -2.14
CA LEU A 243 -18.77 -8.87 -0.95
C LEU A 243 -17.62 -9.00 0.04
N LYS A 244 -17.01 -7.88 0.42
CA LYS A 244 -15.98 -7.85 1.47
C LYS A 244 -16.67 -7.49 2.78
N THR A 245 -16.72 -8.43 3.71
CA THR A 245 -17.08 -8.16 5.10
C THR A 245 -15.88 -7.56 5.84
N ARG A 246 -16.16 -6.67 6.79
CA ARG A 246 -15.14 -6.14 7.70
C ARG A 246 -15.53 -6.52 9.11
N GLU A 247 -14.53 -6.91 9.89
CA GLU A 247 -14.69 -7.14 11.33
C GLU A 247 -14.88 -5.79 12.02
N SER A 248 -15.93 -5.67 12.83
CA SER A 248 -16.18 -4.47 13.61
C SER A 248 -15.27 -4.46 14.84
N LEU A 249 -14.48 -3.40 15.00
CA LEU A 249 -13.64 -3.16 16.16
C LEU A 249 -14.07 -1.87 16.84
N ARG A 250 -14.18 -1.90 18.16
CA ARG A 250 -14.29 -0.69 18.98
C ARG A 250 -12.96 -0.50 19.69
N LEU A 251 -12.38 0.68 19.56
CA LEU A 251 -11.11 1.03 20.21
C LEU A 251 -11.31 2.23 21.12
N GLU A 252 -10.69 2.18 22.28
CA GLU A 252 -10.52 3.32 23.17
C GLU A 252 -9.08 3.80 23.03
N LEU A 253 -8.90 5.09 22.73
CA LEU A 253 -7.62 5.75 22.51
C LEU A 253 -7.39 6.74 23.64
N TYR A 254 -6.24 6.68 24.28
CA TYR A 254 -5.90 7.49 25.44
C TYR A 254 -4.79 8.47 25.07
N ILE A 255 -5.06 9.76 25.26
CA ILE A 255 -4.09 10.83 25.12
C ILE A 255 -3.75 11.29 26.52
N ILE A 256 -2.50 11.08 26.93
CA ILE A 256 -2.02 11.41 28.28
C ILE A 256 -0.87 12.37 28.10
N THR A 257 -0.94 13.52 28.77
CA THR A 257 0.05 14.59 28.63
C THR A 257 0.52 15.11 29.98
N TYR A 258 1.70 15.73 30.01
CA TYR A 258 2.19 16.51 31.15
C TYR A 258 3.13 17.60 30.64
N TYR A 259 3.36 18.64 31.47
CA TYR A 259 4.38 19.64 31.21
C TYR A 259 5.66 19.33 31.98
N GLU A 260 6.80 19.53 31.33
CA GLU A 260 8.11 19.57 31.97
C GLU A 260 8.94 20.68 31.31
N ASN A 261 9.45 21.62 32.11
CA ASN A 261 10.22 22.76 31.62
C ASN A 261 9.53 23.53 30.47
N GLN A 262 8.23 23.81 30.59
CA GLN A 262 7.36 24.46 29.58
C GLN A 262 7.12 23.65 28.30
N THR A 263 7.71 22.46 28.16
CA THR A 263 7.47 21.56 27.04
C THR A 263 6.32 20.62 27.37
N LEU A 264 5.36 20.49 26.46
CA LEU A 264 4.27 19.51 26.58
C LEU A 264 4.72 18.16 26.02
N TYR A 265 4.63 17.12 26.85
CA TYR A 265 4.90 15.75 26.47
C TYR A 265 3.60 14.98 26.31
N VAL A 266 3.59 14.03 25.37
CA VAL A 266 2.49 13.07 25.17
C VAL A 266 3.02 11.65 25.29
N ALA A 267 2.24 10.79 25.95
CA ALA A 267 2.52 9.37 26.03
C ALA A 267 2.16 8.68 24.71
N LEU A 268 3.10 7.91 24.17
CA LEU A 268 2.92 7.06 23.00
C LEU A 268 3.43 5.65 23.34
N ASP A 269 2.77 4.62 22.82
CA ASP A 269 3.39 3.31 22.77
C ASP A 269 4.56 3.32 21.78
N SER A 270 5.65 2.67 22.18
CA SER A 270 6.86 2.58 21.38
C SER A 270 6.64 1.67 20.16
N PRO A 271 7.31 1.93 19.02
CA PRO A 271 7.42 1.01 17.89
C PRO A 271 7.76 -0.43 18.27
N HIS A 272 8.40 -0.63 19.43
CA HIS A 272 8.80 -1.93 19.94
C HIS A 272 7.66 -2.72 20.58
N SER A 273 6.68 -2.03 21.14
CA SER A 273 5.57 -2.65 21.88
C SER A 273 4.57 -3.38 20.99
N ARG A 274 4.57 -3.08 19.68
CA ARG A 274 3.67 -3.68 18.70
C ARG A 274 4.40 -4.40 17.57
N ARG A 275 5.66 -4.82 17.76
CA ARG A 275 6.44 -5.48 16.69
C ARG A 275 5.71 -6.69 16.08
N ASP A 276 5.00 -7.44 16.92
CA ASP A 276 4.29 -8.65 16.50
C ASP A 276 2.81 -8.41 16.17
N SER A 277 2.34 -7.15 16.23
CA SER A 277 0.95 -6.82 15.89
C SER A 277 0.73 -6.76 14.39
N ILE A 278 -0.42 -7.27 13.95
CA ILE A 278 -0.88 -7.14 12.56
C ILE A 278 -1.14 -5.67 12.18
N LEU A 279 -1.49 -4.82 13.16
CA LEU A 279 -1.77 -3.40 12.95
C LEU A 279 -0.68 -2.53 13.60
N TYR A 280 -0.20 -1.54 12.85
CA TYR A 280 0.73 -0.50 13.33
C TYR A 280 2.06 -0.99 13.90
N ALA A 281 2.49 -2.21 13.56
CA ALA A 281 3.83 -2.66 13.88
C ALA A 281 4.86 -1.59 13.52
N GLY A 282 5.80 -1.34 14.43
CA GLY A 282 6.88 -0.37 14.32
C GLY A 282 6.50 1.11 14.16
N LEU A 283 5.23 1.47 14.36
CA LEU A 283 4.80 2.87 14.44
C LEU A 283 4.59 3.26 15.90
N TYR A 284 4.72 4.55 16.19
CA TYR A 284 4.19 5.12 17.43
C TYR A 284 2.67 5.16 17.36
N ASN A 285 2.01 4.92 18.50
CA ASN A 285 0.58 5.12 18.62
C ASN A 285 0.22 5.77 19.95
N VAL A 286 -0.91 6.48 19.98
CA VAL A 286 -1.54 6.78 21.26
C VAL A 286 -1.92 5.45 21.91
N PRO A 287 -1.71 5.31 23.24
CA PRO A 287 -2.09 4.09 23.93
C PRO A 287 -3.56 3.74 23.68
N MET A 288 -3.85 2.46 23.46
CA MET A 288 -5.19 2.02 23.06
C MET A 288 -5.58 0.66 23.63
N ARG A 289 -6.89 0.48 23.82
CA ARG A 289 -7.52 -0.75 24.31
C ARG A 289 -8.69 -1.17 23.41
N ALA A 290 -8.93 -2.47 23.27
CA ALA A 290 -10.16 -2.97 22.68
C ALA A 290 -11.35 -2.66 23.61
N GLY A 291 -12.37 -1.97 23.08
CA GLY A 291 -13.55 -1.61 23.87
C GLY A 291 -14.48 -2.81 24.03
N ASN A 292 -14.62 -3.34 25.26
CA ASN A 292 -15.68 -4.30 25.58
C ASN A 292 -17.00 -3.57 25.80
N THR A 293 -18.09 -4.14 25.31
CA THR A 293 -19.43 -3.55 25.30
C THR A 293 -20.08 -3.39 26.68
N SER A 294 -19.43 -3.76 27.80
CA SER A 294 -20.13 -3.95 29.08
C SER A 294 -19.47 -3.39 30.35
N ASN A 295 -18.29 -2.75 30.30
CA ASN A 295 -17.76 -2.15 31.52
C ASN A 295 -18.15 -0.69 31.59
N SER A 296 -19.07 -0.38 32.50
CA SER A 296 -19.27 0.99 32.98
C SER A 296 -17.90 1.60 33.25
N ILE A 297 -17.67 2.78 32.68
CA ILE A 297 -16.50 3.58 33.03
C ILE A 297 -16.53 3.70 34.55
N SER A 298 -15.54 3.11 35.24
CA SER A 298 -15.51 3.19 36.70
C SER A 298 -15.48 4.66 37.11
N LYS A 299 -16.10 5.02 38.24
CA LYS A 299 -16.02 6.40 38.76
C LYS A 299 -14.56 6.88 38.87
N SER A 300 -13.64 5.97 39.19
CA SER A 300 -12.19 6.22 39.24
C SER A 300 -11.55 6.52 37.87
N PHE A 301 -12.07 5.96 36.77
CA PHE A 301 -11.58 6.31 35.43
C PHE A 301 -12.07 7.70 35.02
N ALA A 302 -13.36 8.00 35.28
CA ALA A 302 -13.96 9.29 34.94
C ALA A 302 -13.33 10.48 35.67
N THR A 303 -12.69 10.25 36.83
CA THR A 303 -11.93 11.28 37.54
C THR A 303 -10.62 11.68 36.84
N PHE A 304 -10.01 10.78 36.04
CA PHE A 304 -8.73 11.05 35.37
C PHE A 304 -8.87 11.29 33.87
N PHE A 305 -9.82 10.62 33.21
CA PHE A 305 -9.99 10.66 31.77
C PHE A 305 -11.30 11.34 31.38
N LYS A 306 -11.19 12.39 30.58
CA LYS A 306 -12.32 13.03 29.90
C LYS A 306 -12.50 12.41 28.52
N HIS A 307 -13.71 11.95 28.19
CA HIS A 307 -14.04 11.62 26.81
C HIS A 307 -14.13 12.91 25.99
N ILE A 308 -13.28 13.04 24.96
CA ILE A 308 -13.16 14.26 24.15
C ILE A 308 -13.70 14.10 22.73
N GLY A 309 -14.02 12.89 22.28
CA GLY A 309 -14.64 12.68 20.99
C GLY A 309 -14.60 11.24 20.50
N SER A 310 -15.21 11.02 19.34
CA SER A 310 -15.19 9.72 18.68
C SER A 310 -15.10 9.88 17.17
N PHE A 311 -14.58 8.87 16.49
CA PHE A 311 -14.52 8.86 15.03
C PHE A 311 -14.54 7.45 14.45
N LYS A 312 -14.91 7.37 13.17
CA LYS A 312 -14.85 6.13 12.40
C LYS A 312 -13.54 6.05 11.62
N HIS A 313 -12.97 4.86 11.56
CA HIS A 313 -11.80 4.53 10.74
C HIS A 313 -12.02 3.17 10.08
N ALA A 314 -11.37 2.89 8.95
CA ALA A 314 -11.49 1.59 8.31
C ALA A 314 -10.18 1.16 7.65
N TYR A 315 -9.92 -0.13 7.74
CA TYR A 315 -8.91 -0.86 6.97
C TYR A 315 -9.59 -1.88 6.06
N THR A 316 -8.79 -2.64 5.31
CA THR A 316 -9.32 -3.73 4.47
C THR A 316 -10.08 -4.76 5.30
N LYS A 317 -9.54 -5.15 6.46
CA LYS A 317 -10.11 -6.17 7.34
C LYS A 317 -11.07 -5.59 8.40
N TYR A 318 -10.81 -4.37 8.88
CA TYR A 318 -11.48 -3.84 10.07
C TYR A 318 -12.29 -2.58 9.79
N ALA A 319 -13.47 -2.48 10.40
CA ALA A 319 -14.22 -1.23 10.55
C ALA A 319 -14.11 -0.80 12.02
N ILE A 320 -13.44 0.31 12.27
CA ILE A 320 -13.08 0.79 13.61
C ILE A 320 -14.00 1.94 14.02
N ASN A 321 -14.59 1.81 15.20
CA ASN A 321 -15.20 2.92 15.94
C ASN A 321 -14.25 3.28 17.10
N ALA A 322 -13.61 4.43 17.02
CA ALA A 322 -12.66 4.90 18.01
C ALA A 322 -13.31 5.90 18.97
N LEU A 323 -13.10 5.71 20.27
CA LEU A 323 -13.40 6.68 21.32
C LEU A 323 -12.10 7.28 21.81
N VAL A 324 -12.07 8.59 22.02
CA VAL A 324 -10.87 9.32 22.41
C VAL A 324 -11.05 9.88 23.81
N PHE A 325 -10.11 9.54 24.68
CA PHE A 325 -10.04 9.98 26.06
C PHE A 325 -8.77 10.80 26.28
N TYR A 326 -8.88 11.84 27.09
CA TYR A 326 -7.79 12.76 27.39
C TYR A 326 -7.58 12.86 28.90
N ALA A 327 -6.32 12.84 29.31
CA ALA A 327 -5.87 13.16 30.66
C ALA A 327 -4.67 14.12 30.60
N HIS A 328 -4.68 15.10 31.48
CA HIS A 328 -3.54 15.96 31.74
C HIS A 328 -3.02 15.70 33.15
N CYS A 329 -1.73 15.41 33.26
CA CYS A 329 -1.05 15.04 34.48
C CYS A 329 -0.15 16.17 34.95
N GLN A 330 0.07 16.23 36.26
CA GLN A 330 0.97 17.18 36.91
C GLN A 330 2.42 16.95 36.47
N ASP A 331 2.82 15.68 36.35
CA ASP A 331 4.17 15.29 36.00
C ASP A 331 4.22 13.93 35.29
N LYS A 332 5.44 13.53 34.92
CA LYS A 332 5.74 12.25 34.28
C LYS A 332 5.38 11.04 35.16
N GLN A 333 5.54 11.13 36.48
CA GLN A 333 5.26 10.02 37.40
C GLN A 333 3.76 9.72 37.46
N GLN A 334 2.93 10.76 37.58
CA GLN A 334 1.48 10.62 37.53
C GLN A 334 1.02 10.09 36.17
N ALA A 335 1.61 10.58 35.08
CA ALA A 335 1.31 10.07 33.74
C ALA A 335 1.65 8.58 33.60
N GLN A 336 2.81 8.14 34.09
CA GLN A 336 3.18 6.72 34.08
C GLN A 336 2.24 5.88 34.95
N ALA A 337 1.88 6.35 36.14
CA ALA A 337 0.96 5.64 37.04
C ALA A 337 -0.44 5.45 36.42
N LEU A 338 -0.95 6.44 35.68
CA LEU A 338 -2.22 6.32 34.94
C LEU A 338 -2.13 5.28 33.82
N ILE A 339 -1.02 5.25 33.09
CA ILE A 339 -0.80 4.26 32.04
C ILE A 339 -0.79 2.86 32.65
N ASP A 340 0.01 2.65 33.69
CA ASP A 340 0.15 1.35 34.35
C ASP A 340 -1.17 0.83 34.92
N SER A 341 -2.08 1.74 35.30
CA SER A 341 -3.39 1.42 35.89
C SER A 341 -4.50 1.15 34.87
N TYR A 342 -4.50 1.85 33.72
CA TYR A 342 -5.66 1.89 32.83
C TYR A 342 -5.37 1.46 31.38
N VAL A 343 -4.12 1.47 30.96
CA VAL A 343 -3.74 1.18 29.57
C VAL A 343 -3.29 -0.28 29.47
N VAL A 344 -4.20 -1.15 29.00
CA VAL A 344 -3.85 -2.50 28.56
C VAL A 344 -3.45 -2.42 27.10
N CYS A 345 -2.18 -2.66 26.83
CA CYS A 345 -1.56 -2.22 25.60
C CYS A 345 -1.36 -3.37 24.61
N SER A 346 -2.40 -4.17 24.37
CA SER A 346 -2.54 -4.84 23.08
C SER A 346 -3.97 -5.36 22.87
N VAL A 347 -4.33 -5.56 21.61
CA VAL A 347 -5.59 -6.21 21.21
C VAL A 347 -5.48 -7.74 21.36
N ASP A 348 -4.26 -8.30 21.52
CA ASP A 348 -3.97 -9.73 21.27
C ASP A 348 -3.04 -10.45 22.31
N SER A 349 -2.49 -9.77 23.33
CA SER A 349 -1.55 -10.32 24.33
C SER A 349 -1.44 -9.46 25.61
N GLN A 350 -1.34 -10.10 26.78
CA GLN A 350 -1.27 -9.46 28.10
C GLN A 350 0.08 -8.77 28.42
N SER A 351 0.86 -8.35 27.40
CA SER A 351 2.16 -7.71 27.60
C SER A 351 2.02 -6.19 27.81
N ARG A 352 2.85 -5.63 28.72
CA ARG A 352 2.93 -4.18 28.94
C ARG A 352 3.67 -3.54 27.75
N CYS A 353 3.15 -2.44 27.22
CA CYS A 353 3.88 -1.65 26.22
C CYS A 353 4.99 -0.85 26.89
N ASP A 354 6.12 -0.75 26.21
CA ASP A 354 7.11 0.31 26.43
C ASP A 354 6.49 1.65 26.02
N ILE A 355 6.29 2.54 27.00
CA ILE A 355 5.80 3.89 26.75
C ILE A 355 6.97 4.83 26.52
N ALA A 356 6.87 5.63 25.47
CA ALA A 356 7.71 6.79 25.24
C ALA A 356 6.92 8.07 25.52
N PHE A 357 7.52 9.00 26.25
CA PHE A 357 7.01 10.36 26.36
C PHE A 357 7.72 11.23 25.33
N VAL A 358 6.97 11.73 24.36
CA VAL A 358 7.50 12.50 23.23
C VAL A 358 7.00 13.92 23.34
N ALA A 359 7.90 14.90 23.15
CA ALA A 359 7.51 16.30 23.08
C ALA A 359 6.53 16.50 21.90
N LEU A 360 5.49 17.30 22.11
CA LEU A 360 4.40 17.44 21.14
C LEU A 360 4.89 17.99 19.77
N ASP A 361 5.84 18.92 19.79
CA ASP A 361 6.48 19.50 18.62
C ASP A 361 7.30 18.48 17.80
N MET A 362 7.85 17.46 18.48
CA MET A 362 8.60 16.37 17.87
C MET A 362 7.72 15.30 17.20
N LEU A 363 6.39 15.35 17.36
CA LEU A 363 5.48 14.37 16.74
C LEU A 363 5.56 14.33 15.21
N SER A 364 5.90 15.46 14.59
CA SER A 364 6.11 15.56 13.14
C SER A 364 7.34 14.79 12.66
N SER A 365 8.26 14.47 13.58
CA SER A 365 9.55 13.84 13.31
C SER A 365 9.56 12.33 13.53
N ILE A 366 8.43 11.74 13.95
CA ILE A 366 8.31 10.31 14.23
C ILE A 366 7.20 9.65 13.40
N PRO A 367 7.32 8.35 13.06
CA PRO A 367 6.31 7.64 12.30
C PRO A 367 5.10 7.28 13.18
N LEU A 368 4.16 8.21 13.24
CA LEU A 368 2.91 8.07 13.99
C LEU A 368 1.80 7.46 13.12
N SER A 369 1.02 6.53 13.68
CA SER A 369 -0.09 5.92 12.92
C SER A 369 -1.19 6.91 12.55
N ASN A 370 -1.85 6.68 11.40
CA ASN A 370 -2.98 7.52 10.96
C ASN A 370 -4.15 7.51 11.96
N LEU A 371 -4.32 6.43 12.73
CA LEU A 371 -5.32 6.35 13.79
C LEU A 371 -4.99 7.33 14.91
N SER A 372 -3.72 7.36 15.33
CA SER A 372 -3.23 8.26 16.38
C SER A 372 -3.23 9.72 15.93
N HIS A 373 -2.85 10.00 14.68
CA HIS A 373 -3.00 11.33 14.09
C HIS A 373 -4.43 11.86 14.17
N LYS A 374 -5.42 11.00 13.88
CA LYS A 374 -6.84 11.39 14.00
C LYS A 374 -7.24 11.63 15.46
N ALA A 375 -6.74 10.82 16.39
CA ALA A 375 -7.03 10.98 17.81
C ALA A 375 -6.47 12.29 18.36
N LEU A 376 -5.22 12.64 18.04
CA LEU A 376 -4.60 13.89 18.48
C LEU A 376 -5.32 15.13 17.95
N LYS A 377 -5.93 15.05 16.75
CA LYS A 377 -6.78 16.12 16.20
C LYS A 377 -8.10 16.31 16.97
N CYS A 378 -8.48 15.39 17.85
CA CYS A 378 -9.66 15.56 18.72
C CYS A 378 -9.36 16.42 19.95
N ILE A 379 -8.09 16.71 20.26
CA ILE A 379 -7.73 17.56 21.42
C ILE A 379 -8.28 18.98 21.13
N PRO A 380 -9.20 19.52 21.94
CA PRO A 380 -9.75 20.85 21.74
C PRO A 380 -8.67 21.93 21.81
N CYS A 381 -8.78 22.97 20.98
CA CYS A 381 -7.90 24.14 21.00
C CYS A 381 -7.79 24.78 22.39
N ASP A 382 -8.84 24.73 23.21
CA ASP A 382 -8.84 25.39 24.53
C ASP A 382 -8.03 24.61 25.59
N ILE A 383 -7.75 23.33 25.33
CA ILE A 383 -6.79 22.54 26.11
C ILE A 383 -5.35 22.96 25.77
N TYR A 384 -5.16 23.52 24.58
CA TYR A 384 -3.97 24.21 24.12
C TYR A 384 -4.05 25.70 24.41
N LYS A 385 -3.89 26.13 25.67
CA LYS A 385 -3.43 27.52 25.89
C LYS A 385 -1.95 27.59 25.49
N PHE A 386 -1.68 27.59 24.18
CA PHE A 386 -0.40 28.02 23.63
C PHE A 386 -0.43 29.55 23.58
N ASN A 387 0.65 30.16 24.06
CA ASN A 387 0.98 31.55 23.80
C ASN A 387 0.93 31.80 22.27
N GLU A 388 0.43 32.98 21.91
CA GLU A 388 0.61 33.61 20.59
C GLU A 388 2.06 33.53 20.10
#